data_AF-A0A7X8K5A8-F1
#
_entry.id   AF-A0A7X8K5A8-F1
#
_cell.length_a   1.000
_cell.length_b   1.000
_cell.length_c   1.000
_cell.angle_alpha   90.00
_cell.angle_beta   90.00
_cell.angle_gamma   90.00
#
_symmetry.space_group_name_H-M   'P 1'
#
loop_
_entity.id
_entity.type
_entity.pdbx_description
1 polymer ?
#
loop_
_entity_poly.entity_id
_entity_poly.type
_entity_poly.pdbx_seq_one_letter_code
_entity_poly.pdbx_strand_id
1 'polypeptide(L)' 'MRVLVSGATGFLGRHLIQKLLSDDYQISVVTRNPDTAAKTLPGNI' A
#
# COMPACT_ATOMS: atom_id res chain seq x y z
N MET A 1 4.36 -2.00 -14.35
CA MET A 1 5.00 -0.80 -13.75
C MET A 1 5.07 -1.00 -12.24
N ARG A 2 6.12 -0.51 -11.54
CA ARG A 2 6.22 -0.61 -10.07
C ARG A 2 6.07 0.77 -9.43
N VAL A 3 5.24 0.87 -8.38
CA VAL A 3 4.95 2.12 -7.66
C VAL A 3 5.43 2.00 -6.22
N LEU A 4 6.21 2.98 -5.76
CA LEU A 4 6.60 3.11 -4.36
C LEU A 4 5.61 4.04 -3.65
N VAL A 5 5.03 3.59 -2.54
CA VAL A 5 4.07 4.38 -1.76
C VAL A 5 4.56 4.56 -0.33
N SER A 6 4.82 5.81 0.05
CA SER A 6 5.03 6.19 1.45
C SER A 6 3.70 6.57 2.11
N GLY A 7 3.53 6.28 3.40
CA GLY A 7 2.30 6.65 4.12
C GLY A 7 1.08 5.84 3.67
N ALA A 8 1.28 4.65 3.11
CA ALA A 8 0.22 3.79 2.60
C ALA A 8 -0.82 3.41 3.68
N THR A 9 -0.44 3.38 4.95
CA THR A 9 -1.35 3.07 6.07
C THR A 9 -2.28 4.21 6.46
N GLY A 10 -2.07 5.41 5.91
CA GLY A 10 -2.90 6.58 6.19
C GLY A 10 -4.27 6.54 5.50
N PHE A 11 -5.10 7.55 5.79
CA PHE A 11 -6.46 7.66 5.26
C PHE A 11 -6.51 7.56 3.73
N LEU A 12 -5.71 8.36 3.02
CA LEU A 12 -5.67 8.32 1.55
C LEU A 12 -4.88 7.12 1.02
N GLY A 13 -3.78 6.77 1.69
CA GLY A 13 -2.88 5.70 1.28
C GLY A 13 -3.61 4.38 1.06
N ARG A 14 -4.46 3.96 2.00
CA ARG A 14 -5.18 2.69 1.90
C ARG A 14 -6.13 2.63 0.70
N HIS A 15 -6.77 3.75 0.37
CA HIS A 15 -7.67 3.83 -0.79
C HIS A 15 -6.88 3.86 -2.11
N LEU A 16 -5.74 4.56 -2.12
CA LEU A 16 -4.84 4.59 -3.27
C LEU A 16 -4.30 3.19 -3.58
N ILE A 17 -3.86 2.45 -2.56
CA ILE A 17 -3.35 1.08 -2.72
C ILE A 17 -4.42 0.18 -3.35
N GLN A 18 -5.67 0.24 -2.88
CA GLN A 18 -6.76 -0.55 -3.46
C GLN A 18 -6.95 -0.25 -4.95
N LYS A 19 -6.90 1.03 -5.34
CA LYS A 19 -7.03 1.42 -6.75
C LYS A 19 -5.84 0.99 -7.61
N LEU A 20 -4.62 1.12 -7.08
CA LEU A 20 -3.41 0.70 -7.79
C LEU A 20 -3.39 -0.83 -7.98
N LEU A 21 -3.82 -1.59 -6.99
CA LEU A 21 -3.94 -3.05 -7.11
C LEU A 21 -5.02 -3.45 -8.11
N SER A 22 -6.18 -2.76 -8.12
CA SER A 22 -7.24 -3.05 -9.10
C SER A 22 -6.84 -2.77 -10.54
N ASP A 23 -5.81 -1.94 -10.73
CA ASP A 23 -5.29 -1.54 -12.03
C ASP A 23 -4.01 -2.33 -12.39
N ASP A 24 -3.76 -3.47 -11.74
CA ASP A 24 -2.63 -4.38 -11.97
C ASP A 24 -1.23 -3.76 -11.80
N TYR A 25 -1.11 -2.76 -10.93
CA TYR A 25 0.20 -2.24 -10.54
C TYR A 25 0.88 -3.12 -9.51
N GLN A 26 2.20 -3.28 -9.65
CA GLN A 26 3.04 -3.79 -8.57
C GLN A 26 3.38 -2.66 -7.62
N ILE A 27 3.24 -2.91 -6.31
CA ILE A 27 3.40 -1.87 -5.29
C ILE A 27 4.50 -2.28 -4.32
N SER A 28 5.24 -1.29 -3.82
CA SER A 28 6.11 -1.44 -2.66
C SER A 28 5.80 -0.33 -1.67
N VAL A 29 5.68 -0.67 -0.40
CA VAL A 29 5.29 0.28 0.64
C VAL A 29 6.46 0.61 1.54
N VAL A 30 6.65 1.91 1.80
CA VAL A 30 7.54 2.40 2.86
C VAL A 30 6.70 2.82 4.05
N THR A 31 6.87 2.10 5.16
CA THR A 31 6.17 2.35 6.42
C THR A 31 7.17 2.44 7.56
N ARG A 32 6.81 3.20 8.61
CA ARG A 32 7.57 3.24 9.87
C ARG A 32 7.30 2.02 10.74
N ASN A 33 6.14 1.39 10.59
CA ASN A 33 5.72 0.22 11.36
C ASN A 33 5.15 -0.85 10.40
N PRO A 34 5.86 -1.99 10.22
CA PRO A 34 5.44 -3.05 9.32
C PRO A 34 4.19 -3.78 9.82
N ASP A 35 4.02 -3.97 11.12
CA ASP A 35 2.85 -4.65 11.69
C ASP A 35 1.54 -3.90 11.40
N THR A 36 1.60 -2.56 11.46
CA THR A 36 0.45 -1.71 11.12
C THR A 36 0.11 -1.81 9.64
N ALA A 37 1.14 -1.88 8.78
CA ALA A 37 0.95 -2.05 7.34
C ALA A 37 0.31 -3.40 7.02
N ALA A 38 0.82 -4.50 7.57
CA ALA A 38 0.28 -5.84 7.37
C ALA A 38 -1.19 -5.98 7.81
N LYS A 39 -1.61 -5.24 8.85
CA LYS A 39 -3.01 -5.24 9.32
C LYS A 39 -3.94 -4.37 8.48
N THR A 40 -3.43 -3.30 7.87
CA THR A 40 -4.25 -2.25 7.23
C THR A 40 -4.30 -2.40 5.72
N LEU A 41 -3.27 -3.00 5.11
CA LEU A 41 -3.09 -3.06 3.67
C LEU A 41 -3.44 -4.44 3.12
N PRO A 42 -4.08 -4.52 1.93
CA PRO A 42 -4.47 -5.78 1.32
C PRO A 42 -3.31 -6.45 0.57
N GLY A 43 -3.20 -7.78 0.72
CA GLY A 43 -2.23 -8.61 -0.02
C GLY A 43 -0.81 -8.54 0.53
N ASN A 44 0.10 -9.31 -0.09
CA ASN A 44 1.54 -9.21 0.20
C ASN A 44 2.12 -8.01 -0.58
N ILE A 45 2.16 -6.84 0.05
CA ILE A 45 2.70 -5.57 -0.48
C ILE A 45 3.67 -4.89 0.48
#